data_AF-A0A7C3SPS0-F1
#
_entry.id   AF-A0A7C3SPS0-F1
#
_cell.length_a   1.000
_cell.length_b   1.000
_cell.length_c   1.000
_cell.angle_alpha   90.00
_cell.angle_beta   90.00
_cell.angle_gamma   90.00
#
_symmetry.space_group_name_H-M   'P 1'
#
loop_
_entity.id
_entity.type
_entity.pdbx_description
1 polymer ?
#
loop_
_entity_poly.entity_id
_entity_poly.type
_entity_poly.pdbx_seq_one_letter_code
_entity_poly.pdbx_strand_id
1 'polypeptide(L)'
;MSGFSLNKKFSGKILAFLILLSMVTLALNFKPVNSVTLTHIVMNEVESNPPGRDDHKEWIELYNPTQNRINIGGWTLITKYRRSYTIPLDTFIEPDGYYVVSLPGLFL
;
A
#
# COMPACT_ATOMS: atom_id res chain seq x y z
N MET A 1 -36.26 -30.82 -51.11
CA MET A 1 -35.87 -30.19 -49.83
C MET A 1 -34.66 -29.31 -50.11
N SER A 2 -34.89 -28.03 -50.44
CA SER A 2 -33.81 -27.07 -50.74
C SER A 2 -33.15 -26.63 -49.45
N GLY A 3 -31.88 -27.00 -49.27
CA GLY A 3 -31.09 -26.64 -48.10
C GLY A 3 -30.81 -25.14 -48.05
N PHE A 4 -31.17 -24.52 -46.93
CA PHE A 4 -30.82 -23.13 -46.61
C PHE A 4 -29.34 -23.08 -46.24
N SER A 5 -28.49 -22.60 -47.16
CA SER A 5 -27.05 -22.42 -46.92
C SER A 5 -26.81 -21.04 -46.29
N LEU A 6 -26.62 -21.00 -44.97
CA LEU A 6 -26.17 -19.80 -44.26
C LEU A 6 -24.66 -19.64 -44.39
N ASN A 7 -24.22 -19.11 -45.52
CA ASN A 7 -22.84 -18.65 -45.67
C ASN A 7 -22.78 -17.13 -45.42
N LYS A 8 -23.10 -16.70 -44.19
CA LYS A 8 -22.86 -15.31 -43.78
C LYS A 8 -21.36 -15.16 -43.50
N LYS A 9 -20.60 -14.78 -44.54
CA LYS A 9 -19.24 -14.25 -44.37
C LYS A 9 -19.31 -13.07 -43.41
N PHE A 10 -18.85 -13.26 -42.18
CA PHE A 10 -18.60 -12.16 -41.26
C PHE A 10 -17.55 -11.26 -41.92
N SER A 11 -17.94 -10.04 -42.29
CA SER A 11 -17.00 -9.07 -42.83
C SER A 11 -16.07 -8.60 -41.70
N GLY A 12 -14.79 -8.34 -41.99
CA GLY A 12 -13.84 -7.81 -41.01
C GLY A 12 -14.31 -6.52 -40.32
N LYS A 13 -15.26 -5.80 -40.93
CA LYS A 13 -15.93 -4.63 -40.34
C LYS A 13 -16.77 -4.99 -39.10
N ILE A 14 -17.45 -6.14 -39.11
CA ILE A 14 -18.23 -6.62 -37.96
C ILE A 14 -17.27 -7.01 -36.82
N LEU A 15 -16.17 -7.68 -37.13
CA LEU A 15 -15.16 -8.04 -36.13
C LEU A 15 -14.52 -6.78 -35.50
N ALA A 16 -14.15 -5.79 -36.32
CA ALA A 16 -13.63 -4.52 -35.83
C ALA A 16 -14.64 -3.77 -34.94
N PHE A 17 -15.93 -3.79 -35.31
CA PHE A 17 -16.98 -3.20 -34.49
C PHE A 17 -17.16 -3.92 -33.15
N LEU A 18 -17.12 -5.26 -33.13
CA LEU A 18 -17.22 -6.03 -31.89
C LEU A 18 -16.01 -5.81 -30.96
N ILE A 19 -14.81 -5.70 -31.52
CA ILE A 19 -13.60 -5.36 -30.75
C ILE A 19 -13.72 -3.95 -30.17
N LEU A 20 -14.14 -2.97 -30.99
CA LEU A 20 -14.35 -1.61 -30.52
C LEU A 20 -15.42 -1.54 -29.43
N LEU A 21 -16.54 -2.23 -29.62
CA LEU A 21 -17.61 -2.31 -28.63
C LEU A 21 -17.13 -2.98 -27.34
N SER A 22 -16.34 -4.05 -27.43
CA SER A 22 -15.73 -4.72 -26.28
C SER A 22 -14.73 -3.84 -25.55
N MET A 23 -13.94 -3.03 -26.27
CA MET A 23 -13.01 -2.08 -25.65
C MET A 23 -13.76 -0.96 -24.94
N VAL A 24 -14.85 -0.47 -25.53
CA VAL A 24 -15.72 0.53 -24.93
C VAL A 24 -16.39 -0.03 -23.68
N THR A 25 -16.96 -1.24 -23.72
CA THR A 25 -17.57 -1.85 -22.52
C THR A 25 -16.53 -2.09 -21.43
N LEU A 26 -15.32 -2.52 -21.77
CA LEU A 26 -14.23 -2.67 -20.79
C LEU A 26 -13.85 -1.32 -20.16
N ALA A 27 -13.69 -0.27 -20.97
CA ALA A 27 -13.37 1.08 -20.49
C ALA A 27 -14.47 1.64 -19.58
N LEU A 28 -15.75 1.36 -19.86
CA LEU A 28 -16.88 1.79 -19.04
C LEU A 28 -17.01 1.03 -17.71
N ASN A 29 -16.35 -0.12 -17.57
CA ASN A 29 -16.29 -0.89 -16.31
C ASN A 29 -15.11 -0.51 -15.41
N PHE A 30 -14.23 0.41 -15.84
CA PHE A 30 -13.21 0.97 -14.95
C PHE A 30 -13.87 1.86 -13.90
N LYS A 31 -14.04 1.30 -12.69
CA LYS A 31 -14.34 2.12 -11.52
C LYS A 31 -13.03 2.76 -11.05
N PRO A 32 -12.94 4.10 -10.93
CA PRO A 32 -11.81 4.68 -10.24
C PRO A 32 -11.79 4.11 -8.83
N VAL A 33 -10.67 3.50 -8.44
CA VAL A 33 -10.49 3.15 -7.04
C VAL A 33 -10.36 4.47 -6.29
N ASN A 34 -11.12 4.63 -5.21
CA ASN A 34 -10.89 5.76 -4.32
C ASN A 34 -9.55 5.51 -3.65
N SER A 35 -8.50 6.13 -4.17
CA SER A 35 -7.19 6.11 -3.53
C SER A 35 -7.32 6.85 -2.20
N VAL A 36 -7.22 6.11 -1.10
CA VAL A 36 -7.06 6.71 0.22
C VAL A 36 -5.70 7.40 0.19
N THR A 37 -5.70 8.72 0.07
CA THR A 37 -4.47 9.49 0.21
C THR A 37 -4.18 9.59 1.70
N LEU A 38 -3.17 8.86 2.15
CA LEU A 38 -2.68 8.99 3.51
C LEU A 38 -2.00 10.34 3.65
N THR A 39 -2.34 11.06 4.71
CA THR A 39 -1.83 12.41 5.01
C THR A 39 -1.00 12.44 6.29
N HIS A 40 -0.67 11.26 6.83
CA HIS A 40 0.01 11.09 8.11
C HIS A 40 1.00 9.93 8.05
N ILE A 41 1.91 9.90 9.03
CA ILE A 41 2.82 8.79 9.28
C ILE A 41 2.02 7.55 9.68
N VAL A 42 2.38 6.40 9.13
CA VAL A 42 1.79 5.12 9.48
C VAL A 42 2.82 4.23 10.16
N MET A 43 2.32 3.30 10.97
CA MET A 43 3.14 2.17 11.45
C MET A 43 3.21 1.16 10.30
N ASN A 44 4.40 0.93 9.77
CA ASN A 44 4.61 0.05 8.61
C ASN A 44 4.84 -1.40 9.06
N GLU A 45 5.77 -1.59 9.99
CA GLU A 45 6.15 -2.92 10.48
C GLU A 45 6.50 -2.89 11.97
N VAL A 46 6.24 -4.02 12.63
CA VAL A 46 6.61 -4.27 14.02
C VAL A 46 7.14 -5.69 14.11
N GLU A 47 8.40 -5.82 14.53
CA GLU A 47 9.02 -7.11 14.85
C GLU A 47 9.23 -7.19 16.36
N SER A 48 8.41 -8.00 17.02
CA SER A 48 8.42 -8.16 18.47
C SER A 48 9.11 -9.43 18.96
N ASN A 49 9.47 -10.35 18.06
CA ASN A 49 10.14 -11.60 18.43
C ASN A 49 11.08 -12.07 17.30
N PRO A 50 12.14 -11.30 17.02
CA PRO A 50 13.09 -11.63 15.97
C PRO A 50 13.79 -12.97 16.26
N PRO A 51 14.15 -13.75 15.22
CA PRO A 51 14.81 -15.03 15.40
C PRO A 51 16.20 -14.86 16.03
N GLY A 52 16.52 -15.73 16.99
CA GLY A 52 17.82 -15.73 17.65
C GLY A 52 17.68 -15.82 19.17
N ARG A 53 18.72 -15.39 19.87
CA ARG A 53 18.62 -15.17 21.32
C ARG A 53 17.71 -13.96 21.54
N ASP A 54 17.06 -13.92 22.71
CA ASP A 54 16.36 -12.73 23.19
C ASP A 54 17.38 -11.62 23.50
N ASP A 55 17.94 -11.05 22.43
CA ASP A 55 19.02 -10.07 22.44
C ASP A 55 18.55 -8.70 21.97
N HIS A 56 17.30 -8.35 22.30
CA HIS A 56 16.81 -6.98 22.24
C HIS A 56 16.76 -6.38 20.82
N LYS A 57 16.60 -7.25 19.81
CA LYS A 57 16.48 -6.87 18.40
C LYS A 57 15.06 -6.49 17.96
N GLU A 58 14.15 -6.28 18.90
CA GLU A 58 12.79 -5.85 18.60
C GLU A 58 12.81 -4.46 17.96
N TRP A 59 11.94 -4.20 16.98
CA TRP A 59 11.91 -2.91 16.31
C TRP A 59 10.52 -2.52 15.81
N ILE A 60 10.34 -1.21 15.63
CA ILE A 60 9.18 -0.59 14.99
C ILE A 60 9.68 0.24 13.82
N GLU A 61 8.96 0.18 12.71
CA GLU A 61 9.16 1.07 11.58
C GLU A 61 7.94 1.97 11.35
N LEU A 62 8.23 3.25 11.24
CA LEU A 62 7.30 4.28 10.81
C LEU A 62 7.58 4.63 9.35
N TYR A 63 6.52 4.77 8.56
CA TYR A 63 6.59 5.14 7.15
C TYR A 63 5.83 6.44 6.89
N ASN A 64 6.41 7.29 6.03
CA ASN A 64 5.77 8.48 5.52
C ASN A 64 5.24 8.25 4.09
N PRO A 65 3.97 7.82 3.91
CA PRO A 65 3.36 7.66 2.59
C PRO A 65 3.01 8.99 1.90
N THR A 66 3.28 10.12 2.56
CA THR A 66 2.87 11.44 2.08
C THR A 66 3.95 12.05 1.20
N GLN A 67 3.56 13.08 0.44
CA GLN A 67 4.49 13.84 -0.40
C GLN A 67 5.16 15.01 0.35
N ASN A 68 4.98 15.09 1.68
CA ASN A 68 5.53 16.14 2.51
C ASN A 68 6.51 15.56 3.53
N ARG A 69 7.56 16.31 3.84
CA ARG A 69 8.43 16.03 5.00
C ARG A 69 7.66 16.26 6.29
N ILE A 70 7.67 15.28 7.20
CA ILE A 70 6.92 15.34 8.48
C ILE A 70 7.89 15.31 9.66
N ASN A 71 7.73 16.25 10.59
CA ASN A 71 8.43 16.24 11.87
C ASN A 71 7.74 15.27 12.84
N ILE A 72 8.47 14.26 13.29
CA ILE A 72 8.03 13.27 14.29
C ILE A 72 8.77 13.44 15.62
N GLY A 73 9.62 14.46 15.73
CA GLY A 73 10.36 14.73 16.96
C GLY A 73 9.43 14.99 18.14
N GLY A 74 9.74 14.37 19.27
CA GLY A 74 8.93 14.42 20.48
C GLY A 74 7.72 13.49 20.49
N TRP A 75 7.47 12.72 19.43
CA TRP A 75 6.47 11.66 19.48
C TRP A 75 6.89 10.56 20.46
N THR A 76 5.93 9.98 21.18
CA THR A 76 6.17 8.87 22.10
C THR A 76 5.53 7.60 21.58
N LEU A 77 6.35 6.58 21.36
CA LEU A 77 5.89 5.22 21.11
C LEU A 77 5.66 4.56 22.47
N ILE A 78 4.47 3.98 22.68
CA ILE A 78 4.06 3.37 23.94
C ILE A 78 3.62 1.95 23.66
N THR A 79 4.15 0.97 24.41
CA THR A 79 3.73 -0.42 24.29
C THR A 79 2.61 -0.77 25.25
N LYS A 80 2.00 -1.93 25.03
CA LYS A 80 1.00 -2.52 25.93
C LYS A 80 1.49 -2.61 27.39
N TYR A 81 2.80 -2.79 27.60
CA TYR A 81 3.42 -2.90 28.93
C TYR A 81 3.83 -1.55 29.53
N ARG A 82 3.33 -0.43 28.96
CA ARG A 82 3.61 0.95 29.39
C ARG A 82 5.08 1.35 29.33
N ARG A 83 5.90 0.59 28.60
CA ARG A 83 7.23 1.03 28.22
C ARG A 83 7.09 2.07 27.13
N SER A 84 7.96 3.07 27.14
CA SER A 84 7.87 4.18 26.21
C SER A 84 9.23 4.56 25.64
N TYR A 85 9.22 5.03 24.41
CA TYR A 85 10.36 5.60 23.72
C TYR A 85 9.94 6.94 23.12
N THR A 86 10.67 8.00 23.43
CA THR A 86 10.41 9.33 22.86
C THR A 86 11.42 9.57 21.74
N ILE A 87 10.90 9.86 20.56
CA ILE A 87 11.69 10.19 19.39
C ILE A 87 12.42 11.53 19.65
N PRO A 88 13.74 11.62 19.40
CA PRO A 88 14.49 12.85 19.59
C PRO A 88 13.84 14.03 18.88
N LEU A 89 13.96 15.23 19.47
CA LEU A 89 13.52 16.46 18.80
C LEU A 89 14.23 16.62 17.45
N ASP A 90 13.61 17.38 16.55
CA ASP A 90 14.12 17.65 15.20
C ASP A 90 14.35 16.39 14.34
N THR A 91 13.60 15.32 14.63
CA THR A 91 13.55 14.13 13.78
C THR A 91 12.47 14.27 12.72
N PHE A 92 12.83 14.08 11.46
CA PHE A 92 11.91 14.18 10.34
C PHE A 92 11.94 12.91 9.49
N ILE A 93 10.79 12.56 8.94
CA ILE A 93 10.68 11.54 7.88
C ILE A 93 10.39 12.27 6.57
N GLU A 94 11.28 12.09 5.59
CA GLU A 94 11.09 12.61 4.22
C GLU A 94 9.91 11.90 3.51
N PRO A 95 9.40 12.45 2.39
CA PRO A 95 8.44 11.74 1.55
C PRO A 95 8.94 10.34 1.18
N ASP A 96 8.05 9.35 1.28
CA ASP A 96 8.33 7.93 1.05
C ASP A 96 9.48 7.36 1.93
N GLY A 97 9.84 8.08 3.00
CA GLY A 97 10.90 7.75 3.93
C GLY A 97 10.44 6.88 5.10
N TYR A 98 11.42 6.31 5.80
CA TYR A 98 11.22 5.42 6.94
C TYR A 98 11.99 5.89 8.16
N TYR A 99 11.45 5.61 9.34
CA TYR A 99 12.15 5.75 10.62
C TYR A 99 12.05 4.44 11.39
N VAL A 100 13.19 3.80 11.62
CA VAL A 100 13.29 2.53 12.34
C VAL A 100 13.85 2.81 13.73
N VAL A 101 13.18 2.27 14.74
CA VAL A 101 13.66 2.28 16.12
C VAL A 101 13.79 0.86 16.63
N SER A 102 15.01 0.50 17.04
CA SER A 102 15.25 -0.70 17.84
C SER A 102 14.91 -0.41 19.30
N LEU A 103 14.12 -1.28 19.89
CA LEU A 103 13.51 -1.08 21.19
C LEU A 103 13.86 -2.25 22.10
N PRO A 104 15.04 -2.22 22.75
CA PRO A 104 15.48 -3.29 23.62
C PRO A 104 14.47 -3.67 24.71
N GLY A 105 13.89 -4.86 24.58
CA GLY A 105 13.03 -5.46 25.60
C GLY A 105 11.74 -4.69 25.80
N LEU A 106 11.28 -3.93 24.80
CA LEU A 106 10.10 -3.08 24.94
C LEU A 106 8.80 -3.89 24.81
N PHE A 107 8.87 -5.07 24.20
CA PHE A 107 7.72 -5.94 23.94
C PHE A 107 7.61 -7.14 24.89
N LEU A 108 8.50 -7.23 25.88
CA LEU A 108 8.52 -8.28 26.92
C LEU A 108 8.36 -7.71 28.34
#